data_AF-A0AAW4HK06-F1
#
_entry.id   AF-A0AAW4HK06-F1
#
_cell.length_a   1.000
_cell.length_b   1.000
_cell.length_c   1.000
_cell.angle_alpha   90.00
_cell.angle_beta   90.00
_cell.angle_gamma   90.00
#
_symmetry.space_group_name_H-M   'P 1'
#
loop_
_entity.id
_entity.type
_entity.pdbx_description
1 polymer ?
#
loop_
_entity_poly.entity_id
_entity_poly.type
_entity_poly.pdbx_seq_one_letter_code
_entity_poly.pdbx_strand_id
1 'polypeptide(L)'
;LLFVVVMEYLSRTLQLRCTSPFSYHVGCRDLGITHVMFADDLFCFSKGDRQSVQILCDCLDHFYRVSGLQLNAAKSKIFFSGVDDV
;
A
#
# COMPACT_ATOMS: atom_id res chain seq x y z
N LEU A 1 3.54 10.50 19.03
CA LEU A 1 4.94 10.36 18.57
C LEU A 1 5.25 8.94 18.10
N LEU A 2 5.04 7.89 18.92
CA LEU A 2 5.25 6.50 18.50
C LEU A 2 4.49 6.13 17.21
N PHE A 3 3.23 6.54 17.13
CA PHE A 3 2.41 6.35 15.93
C PHE A 3 3.09 6.87 14.65
N VAL A 4 3.67 8.06 14.71
CA VAL A 4 4.37 8.69 13.56
C VAL A 4 5.58 7.87 13.14
N VAL A 5 6.36 7.36 14.11
CA VAL A 5 7.54 6.53 13.83
C VAL A 5 7.13 5.20 13.17
N VAL A 6 6.05 4.60 13.65
CA VAL A 6 5.55 3.34 13.10
C VAL A 6 4.99 3.54 11.69
N MET A 7 4.27 4.63 11.43
CA MET A 7 3.77 4.96 10.09
C MET A 7 4.89 5.35 9.12
N GLU A 8 5.93 6.04 9.60
CA GLU A 8 7.15 6.31 8.81
C GLU A 8 7.86 4.99 8.40
N TYR A 9 7.88 3.99 9.29
CA TYR A 9 8.41 2.67 8.95
C TYR A 9 7.60 1.97 7.85
N LEU A 10 6.26 2.05 7.90
CA LEU A 10 5.41 1.55 6.82
C LEU A 10 5.69 2.27 5.50
N SER A 11 5.79 3.61 5.54
CA SER A 11 6.09 4.43 4.37
C SER A 11 7.39 4.01 3.69
N ARG A 12 8.47 3.83 4.46
CA ARG A 12 9.77 3.35 3.95
C ARG A 12 9.68 1.92 3.41
N THR A 13 8.96 1.04 4.08
CA THR A 13 8.77 -0.35 3.63
C THR A 13 8.11 -0.39 2.26
N LEU A 14 7.07 0.43 2.04
CA LEU A 14 6.38 0.54 0.76
C LEU A 14 7.29 1.15 -0.31
N GLN A 15 8.00 2.24 -0.01
CA GLN A 15 8.94 2.87 -0.96
C GLN A 15 10.06 1.94 -1.41
N LEU A 16 10.61 1.11 -0.52
CA LEU A 16 11.69 0.19 -0.84
C LEU A 16 11.21 -0.99 -1.71
N ARG A 17 10.02 -1.50 -1.43
CA ARG A 17 9.50 -2.74 -2.02
C ARG A 17 8.69 -2.50 -3.29
N CYS A 18 8.09 -1.32 -3.45
CA CYS A 18 7.27 -0.95 -4.60
C CYS A 18 8.09 -0.29 -5.73
N THR A 19 9.21 -0.90 -6.13
CA THR A 19 10.13 -0.35 -7.14
C THR A 19 10.17 -1.17 -8.43
N SER A 20 10.40 -2.48 -8.34
CA SER A 20 10.31 -3.41 -9.47
C SER A 20 10.20 -4.83 -8.92
N PRO A 21 9.27 -5.67 -9.39
CA PRO A 21 8.39 -5.52 -10.56
C PRO A 21 7.02 -4.87 -10.26
N PHE A 22 6.97 -3.85 -9.40
CA PHE A 22 5.75 -3.13 -9.05
C PHE A 22 5.33 -2.11 -10.13
N SER A 23 4.03 -2.04 -10.42
CA SER A 23 3.44 -1.03 -11.30
C SER A 23 2.52 -0.08 -10.53
N TYR A 24 2.71 1.22 -10.75
CA TYR A 24 1.91 2.28 -10.15
C TYR A 24 0.50 2.36 -10.76
N HIS A 25 -0.45 2.83 -9.95
CA HIS A 25 -1.77 3.23 -10.44
C HIS A 25 -1.67 4.39 -11.45
N VAL A 26 -2.65 4.53 -12.34
CA VAL A 26 -2.72 5.61 -13.34
C VAL A 26 -2.67 6.96 -12.63
N GLY A 27 -1.77 7.85 -13.06
CA GLY A 27 -1.57 9.18 -12.44
C GLY A 27 -0.70 9.20 -11.17
N CYS A 28 -0.37 8.04 -10.58
CA CYS A 28 0.50 7.96 -9.40
C CYS A 28 1.98 7.77 -9.74
N ARG A 29 2.29 7.37 -10.99
CA ARG A 29 3.67 7.08 -11.45
C ARG A 29 4.58 8.30 -11.35
N ASP A 30 4.14 9.45 -11.84
CA ASP A 30 4.98 10.64 -11.94
C ASP A 30 5.35 11.22 -10.56
N LEU A 31 4.50 10.94 -9.56
CA LEU A 31 4.69 11.36 -8.18
C LEU A 31 5.25 10.23 -7.29
N GLY A 32 5.44 9.02 -7.81
CA GLY A 32 5.88 7.86 -7.04
C GLY A 32 4.94 7.49 -5.88
N ILE A 33 3.65 7.83 -5.99
CA ILE A 33 2.68 7.64 -4.89
C ILE A 33 2.29 6.18 -4.83
N THR A 34 2.65 5.52 -3.73
CA THR A 34 2.21 4.15 -3.41
C THR A 34 1.18 4.13 -2.30
N HIS A 35 1.15 5.16 -1.46
CA HIS A 35 0.26 5.26 -0.32
C HIS A 35 0.05 6.71 0.11
N VAL A 36 -1.07 6.94 0.79
CA VAL A 36 -1.38 8.17 1.51
C VAL A 36 -1.89 7.76 2.89
N MET A 37 -1.33 8.34 3.95
CA MET A 37 -1.71 8.07 5.33
C MET A 37 -2.24 9.35 5.97
N PHE A 38 -3.39 9.28 6.64
CA PHE A 38 -3.91 10.40 7.41
C PHE A 38 -4.64 9.92 8.65
N ALA A 39 -4.27 10.46 9.82
CA ALA A 39 -4.80 10.05 11.12
C ALA A 39 -4.74 8.53 11.30
N ASP A 40 -5.86 7.83 11.17
CA ASP A 40 -6.03 6.38 11.29
C ASP A 40 -6.29 5.67 9.95
N ASP A 41 -6.45 6.40 8.85
CA ASP A 41 -6.75 5.86 7.53
C ASP A 41 -5.50 5.74 6.64
N LEU A 42 -5.41 4.62 5.94
CA LEU A 42 -4.37 4.30 4.96
C LEU A 42 -5.01 4.01 3.60
N PHE A 43 -4.62 4.79 2.61
CA PHE A 43 -4.89 4.52 1.20
C PHE A 43 -3.64 3.96 0.55
N CYS A 44 -3.77 2.84 -0.15
CA CYS A 44 -2.68 2.25 -0.93
C CYS A 44 -3.06 2.20 -2.41
N PHE A 45 -2.12 2.52 -3.28
CA PHE A 45 -2.31 2.65 -4.71
C PHE A 45 -1.36 1.72 -5.46
N SER A 46 -1.89 0.94 -6.37
CA SER A 46 -1.12 0.08 -7.28
C SER A 46 -1.88 -0.09 -8.59
N LYS A 47 -1.20 -0.55 -9.64
CA LYS A 47 -1.89 -1.05 -10.83
C LYS A 47 -2.69 -2.28 -10.45
N GLY A 48 -3.88 -2.44 -11.04
CA GLY A 48 -4.79 -3.57 -10.78
C GLY A 48 -4.31 -4.94 -11.27
N ASP A 49 -3.01 -5.13 -11.48
CA ASP A 49 -2.44 -6.43 -11.83
C ASP A 49 -2.10 -7.23 -10.57
N ARG A 50 -2.14 -8.56 -10.69
CA ARG A 50 -1.94 -9.47 -9.56
C ARG A 50 -0.56 -9.30 -8.90
N GLN A 51 0.47 -8.96 -9.67
CA GLN A 51 1.84 -8.85 -9.18
C GLN A 51 2.02 -7.62 -8.29
N SER A 52 1.55 -6.46 -8.75
CA SER A 52 1.61 -5.21 -7.99
C SER A 52 0.78 -5.27 -6.72
N VAL A 53 -0.43 -5.83 -6.80
CA VAL A 53 -1.31 -6.04 -5.63
C VAL A 53 -0.66 -7.00 -4.63
N GLN A 54 -0.06 -8.10 -5.10
CA GLN A 54 0.63 -9.05 -4.21
C GLN A 54 1.79 -8.39 -3.47
N ILE A 55 2.63 -7.61 -4.16
CA ILE A 55 3.74 -6.87 -3.54
C ILE A 55 3.23 -5.95 -2.43
N LEU A 56 2.13 -5.24 -2.68
CA LEU A 56 1.51 -4.36 -1.69
C LEU A 56 1.01 -5.15 -0.47
N CYS A 57 0.32 -6.27 -0.70
CA CYS A 57 -0.15 -7.15 0.38
C CYS A 57 1.02 -7.72 1.21
N ASP A 58 2.10 -8.14 0.56
CA ASP A 58 3.29 -8.68 1.24
C ASP A 58 3.97 -7.61 2.11
N CYS A 59 3.98 -6.34 1.68
CA CYS A 59 4.46 -5.23 2.48
C CYS A 59 3.61 -4.99 3.73
N LEU A 60 2.28 -5.02 3.59
CA LEU A 60 1.36 -4.86 4.70
C LEU A 60 1.46 -6.00 5.71
N ASP A 61 1.63 -7.24 5.21
CA ASP A 61 1.84 -8.42 6.05
C ASP A 61 3.21 -8.38 6.76
N HIS A 62 4.27 -7.92 6.08
CA HIS A 62 5.56 -7.66 6.73
C HIS A 62 5.45 -6.60 7.82
N PHE A 63 4.77 -5.49 7.53
CA PHE A 63 4.52 -4.43 8.50
C PHE A 63 3.76 -4.95 9.73
N TYR A 64 2.72 -5.77 9.53
CA TYR A 64 1.98 -6.39 10.60
C TYR A 64 2.89 -7.27 11.49
N ARG A 65 3.72 -8.13 10.89
CA ARG A 65 4.63 -9.01 11.65
C ARG A 65 5.66 -8.25 12.49
N VAL A 66 6.13 -7.11 12.01
CA VAL A 66 7.17 -6.32 12.70
C VAL A 66 6.56 -5.38 13.75
N SER A 67 5.42 -4.76 13.44
CA SER A 67 4.80 -3.75 14.32
C SER A 67 3.72 -4.30 15.25
N GLY A 68 3.15 -5.47 14.93
CA GLY A 68 1.95 -6.01 15.57
C GLY A 68 0.64 -5.31 15.15
N LEU A 69 0.70 -4.29 14.28
CA LEU A 69 -0.47 -3.53 13.85
C LEU A 69 -1.11 -4.20 12.63
N GLN A 70 -2.21 -4.91 12.86
CA GLN A 70 -2.98 -5.55 11.80
C GLN A 70 -3.98 -4.57 11.20
N LEU A 71 -4.07 -4.56 9.87
CA LEU A 71 -5.15 -3.85 9.19
C LEU A 71 -6.50 -4.48 9.54
N ASN A 72 -7.49 -3.62 9.77
CA ASN A 72 -8.84 -4.07 10.07
C ASN A 72 -9.58 -4.43 8.78
N ALA A 73 -9.59 -5.72 8.43
CA ALA A 73 -10.26 -6.23 7.22
C ALA A 73 -11.76 -5.86 7.13
N ALA A 74 -12.45 -5.66 8.25
CA ALA A 74 -13.86 -5.23 8.25
C ALA A 74 -14.04 -3.75 7.87
N LYS A 75 -12.99 -2.94 8.02
CA LYS A 75 -12.96 -1.52 7.63
C LYS A 75 -12.22 -1.27 6.32
N SER A 76 -11.31 -2.17 5.93
CA SER A 76 -10.57 -2.08 4.69
C SER A 76 -11.47 -2.37 3.48
N LYS A 77 -11.31 -1.57 2.43
CA LYS A 77 -12.02 -1.73 1.16
C LYS A 77 -11.01 -1.73 0.03
N ILE A 78 -11.27 -2.57 -0.97
CA ILE A 78 -10.48 -2.61 -2.22
C ILE A 78 -11.35 -2.02 -3.32
N PHE A 79 -10.79 -1.10 -4.08
CA PHE A 79 -11.45 -0.47 -5.21
C PHE A 79 -10.64 -0.76 -6.48
N PHE A 80 -11.32 -1.22 -7.52
CA PHE A 80 -10.74 -1.42 -8.84
C PHE A 80 -11.26 -0.30 -9.75
N SER A 81 -10.36 0.35 -10.49
CA SER A 81 -10.70 1.41 -11.44
C SER A 81 -9.84 1.26 -12.68
N GLY A 82 -10.43 1.43 -13.87
CA GLY A 82 -9.75 1.24 -15.15
C GLY A 82 -9.36 -0.22 -15.44
N VAL A 83 -10.13 -1.17 -14.91
CA VAL A 83 -10.03 -2.59 -15.28
C VAL A 83 -11.17 -2.84 -16.26
N ASP A 84 -10.86 -3.18 -17.52
CA ASP A 84 -11.88 -3.63 -18.46
C ASP A 84 -12.56 -4.88 -17.89
N ASP A 85 -13.90 -4.86 -17.80
CA ASP A 85 -14.70 -6.03 -17.48
C ASP A 85 -14.37 -7.13 -18.50
N VAL A 86 -13.73 -8.20 -18.03
CA VAL A 86 -13.56 -9.45 -18.80
C VAL A 86 -14.81 -10.30 -18.73
#